data_AF-A0A7X5FDK6-F1
#
_entry.id   AF-A0A7X5FDK6-F1
#
_cell.length_a   1.000
_cell.length_b   1.000
_cell.length_c   1.000
_cell.angle_alpha   90.00
_cell.angle_beta   90.00
_cell.angle_gamma   90.00
#
_symmetry.space_group_name_H-M   'P 1'
#
loop_
_entity.id
_entity.type
_entity.pdbx_description
1 polymer ?
#
loop_
_entity_poly.entity_id
_entity_poly.type
_entity_poly.pdbx_seq_one_letter_code
_entity_poly.pdbx_strand_id
1 'polypeptide(L)' 'MPKSKTKPTYRETKFGILSIAEIEALITDGVANVNAFLLRAYENLPISIKTAKELHEKIAGHVFNEAGDFRKKEVSPN' A
#
# COMPACT_ATOMS: atom_id res chain seq x y z
N MET A 1 -1.02 32.69 -3.08
CA MET A 1 -1.36 31.25 -3.21
C MET A 1 -1.68 30.73 -1.81
N PRO A 2 -2.87 30.16 -1.54
CA PRO A 2 -3.13 29.58 -0.23
C PRO A 2 -2.27 28.32 -0.07
N LYS A 3 -1.35 28.32 0.90
CA LYS A 3 -0.59 27.12 1.29
C LYS A 3 -1.60 26.11 1.85
N SER A 4 -1.71 24.94 1.23
CA SER A 4 -2.52 23.84 1.73
C SER A 4 -2.17 23.59 3.21
N LYS A 5 -3.18 23.62 4.09
CA LYS A 5 -3.05 23.47 5.55
C LYS A 5 -3.20 22.00 6.00
N THR A 6 -2.87 21.03 5.16
CA THR A 6 -2.78 19.65 5.62
C THR A 6 -1.49 19.50 6.43
N LYS A 7 -1.61 19.44 7.76
CA LYS A 7 -0.48 19.04 8.61
C LYS A 7 0.03 17.69 8.10
N PRO A 8 1.36 17.51 7.94
CA PRO A 8 1.89 16.21 7.59
C PRO A 8 1.41 15.22 8.67
N THR A 9 0.61 14.26 8.23
CA THR A 9 0.30 13.10 9.04
C THR A 9 1.49 12.15 8.90
N TYR A 10 1.87 11.49 9.97
CA TYR A 10 3.03 10.60 10.00
C TYR A 10 2.58 9.19 10.35
N ARG A 11 3.31 8.19 9.84
CA ARG A 11 3.06 6.79 10.15
C ARG A 11 4.38 6.03 10.26
N GLU A 12 4.40 5.05 11.15
CA GLU A 12 5.51 4.12 11.28
C GLU A 12 5.58 3.18 10.06
N THR A 13 6.79 2.99 9.56
CA THR A 13 7.13 2.15 8.40
C THR A 13 8.40 1.35 8.71
N LYS A 14 8.80 0.46 7.80
CA LYS A 14 10.11 -0.23 7.86
C LYS A 14 11.31 0.72 7.81
N PHE A 15 11.13 1.96 7.34
CA PHE A 15 12.17 2.99 7.27
C PHE A 15 12.12 3.97 8.45
N GLY A 16 11.27 3.72 9.46
CA GLY A 16 10.98 4.64 10.56
C GLY A 16 9.71 5.44 10.35
N ILE A 17 9.61 6.60 11.01
CA ILE A 17 8.43 7.47 10.94
C ILE A 17 8.55 8.36 9.70
N LEU A 18 7.65 8.16 8.73
CA LEU A 18 7.60 8.93 7.49
C LEU A 18 6.33 9.77 7.42
N SER A 19 6.38 10.88 6.68
CA SER A 19 5.19 11.64 6.32
C SER A 19 4.34 10.88 5.31
N ILE A 20 3.04 11.19 5.24
CA ILE A 20 2.15 10.59 4.24
C ILE A 20 2.66 10.82 2.81
N ALA A 21 3.25 11.98 2.49
CA ALA A 21 3.77 12.24 1.15
C ALA A 21 4.95 11.32 0.77
N GLU A 22 5.85 11.03 1.72
CA GLU A 22 6.94 10.08 1.53
C GLU A 22 6.40 8.66 1.37
N ILE A 23 5.40 8.29 2.16
CA ILE A 23 4.73 6.99 2.06
C ILE A 23 4.05 6.85 0.69
N GLU A 24 3.31 7.87 0.24
CA GLU A 24 2.64 7.87 -1.07
C GLU A 24 3.64 7.70 -2.21
N ALA A 25 4.80 8.36 -2.15
CA ALA A 25 5.86 8.18 -3.13
C ALA A 25 6.37 6.73 -3.16
N LEU A 26 6.64 6.14 -1.99
CA LEU A 26 7.11 4.75 -1.89
C LEU A 26 6.07 3.73 -2.38
N ILE A 27 4.78 3.97 -2.09
CA ILE A 27 3.69 3.12 -2.55
C ILE A 27 3.49 3.26 -4.06
N THR A 28 3.58 4.48 -4.60
CA THR A 28 3.46 4.73 -6.04
C THR A 28 4.53 3.97 -6.82
N ASP A 29 5.78 3.97 -6.33
CA ASP A 29 6.87 3.18 -6.90
C ASP A 29 6.56 1.66 -6.83
N GLY A 30 6.05 1.18 -5.69
CA GLY A 30 5.58 -0.20 -5.53
C GLY A 30 4.50 -0.58 -6.56
N VAL A 31 3.52 0.29 -6.79
CA VAL A 31 2.46 0.08 -7.79
C VAL A 31 3.03 0.02 -9.21
N ALA A 32 3.95 0.92 -9.56
CA ALA A 32 4.57 0.93 -10.88
C ALA A 32 5.33 -0.38 -11.17
N ASN A 33 6.08 -0.88 -10.18
CA ASN A 33 6.82 -2.14 -10.28
C ASN A 33 5.89 -3.35 -10.41
N VAL A 34 4.78 -3.38 -9.66
CA VAL A 34 3.79 -4.46 -9.74
C VAL A 34 2.99 -4.40 -11.03
N ASN A 35 2.63 -3.21 -11.53
CA ASN A 35 1.98 -3.06 -12.83
C ASN A 35 2.88 -3.55 -13.97
N ALA A 36 4.17 -3.20 -13.95
CA ALA A 36 5.13 -3.73 -14.92
C ALA A 36 5.25 -5.26 -14.86
N PHE A 37 5.14 -5.85 -13.67
CA PHE A 37 5.10 -7.31 -13.48
C PHE A 37 3.79 -7.92 -14.01
N LEU A 38 2.64 -7.32 -13.70
CA LEU A 38 1.31 -7.80 -14.12
C LEU A 38 1.11 -7.74 -15.63
N LEU A 39 1.56 -6.65 -16.28
CA LEU A 39 1.55 -6.50 -17.74
C LEU A 39 2.37 -7.59 -18.46
N ARG A 40 3.40 -8.12 -17.79
CA ARG A 40 4.22 -9.23 -18.33
C ARG A 40 3.66 -10.60 -18.00
N ALA A 41 2.89 -10.72 -16.91
CA ALA A 41 2.57 -12.01 -16.32
C ALA A 41 1.26 -12.61 -16.82
N TYR A 42 0.13 -11.88 -16.92
CA TYR A 42 -1.16 -12.54 -17.17
C TYR A 42 -2.28 -11.63 -17.71
N GLU A 43 -2.95 -12.05 -18.79
CA GLU A 43 -4.31 -11.59 -19.16
C GLU A 43 -5.40 -12.15 -18.20
N ASN A 44 -5.10 -13.25 -17.46
CA ASN A 44 -6.08 -14.03 -16.69
C ASN A 44 -5.70 -14.18 -15.21
N LEU A 45 -5.39 -13.07 -14.53
CA LEU A 45 -5.13 -13.13 -13.08
C LEU A 45 -6.43 -13.52 -12.35
N PRO A 46 -6.47 -14.64 -11.60
CA PRO A 46 -7.69 -15.07 -10.93
C PRO A 46 -8.09 -14.04 -9.86
N ILE A 47 -9.33 -13.55 -9.92
CA ILE A 47 -9.87 -12.62 -8.92
C ILE A 47 -10.15 -13.41 -7.64
N SER A 48 -9.22 -13.37 -6.69
CA SER A 48 -9.35 -14.06 -5.41
C SER A 48 -8.79 -13.24 -4.23
N ILE A 49 -9.23 -13.54 -3.02
CA ILE A 49 -8.70 -12.93 -1.78
C ILE A 49 -7.20 -13.19 -1.67
N LYS A 50 -6.75 -14.40 -2.03
CA LYS A 50 -5.33 -14.76 -2.02
C LYS A 50 -4.53 -13.85 -2.95
N THR A 51 -5.00 -13.67 -4.17
CA THR A 51 -4.38 -12.79 -5.16
C THR A 51 -4.34 -11.33 -4.69
N ALA A 52 -5.41 -10.84 -4.06
CA ALA A 52 -5.44 -9.49 -3.50
C ALA A 52 -4.40 -9.30 -2.38
N LYS A 53 -4.22 -10.29 -1.50
CA LYS A 53 -3.18 -10.26 -0.46
C LYS A 53 -1.77 -10.25 -1.05
N GLU A 54 -1.50 -11.14 -2.01
CA GLU A 54 -0.20 -11.23 -2.69
C GLU A 54 0.14 -9.93 -3.42
N LEU A 55 -0.84 -9.31 -4.09
CA LEU A 55 -0.65 -8.01 -4.74
C LEU A 55 -0.36 -6.90 -3.73
N HIS A 56 -1.12 -6.85 -2.64
CA HIS A 56 -0.91 -5.85 -1.59
C HIS A 56 0.47 -6.01 -0.93
N GLU A 57 0.92 -7.23 -0.67
CA GLU A 57 2.26 -7.51 -0.16
C GLU A 57 3.34 -7.07 -1.16
N LYS A 58 3.17 -7.34 -2.46
CA LYS A 58 4.11 -6.88 -3.49
C LYS A 58 4.17 -5.36 -3.61
N ILE A 59 3.04 -4.67 -3.47
CA ILE A 59 2.96 -3.21 -3.60
C ILE A 59 3.51 -2.49 -2.37
N ALA A 60 3.23 -3.00 -1.17
CA ALA A 60 3.43 -2.24 0.07
C ALA A 60 4.34 -2.95 1.07
N GLY A 61 4.77 -4.18 0.81
CA GLY A 61 5.57 -5.00 1.74
C GLY A 61 6.98 -4.48 1.97
N HIS A 62 7.51 -3.64 1.08
CA HIS A 62 8.76 -2.93 1.36
C HIS A 62 8.58 -1.76 2.34
N VAL A 63 7.35 -1.25 2.50
CA VAL A 63 7.03 -0.11 3.37
C VAL A 63 6.48 -0.56 4.73
N PHE A 64 5.59 -1.57 4.74
CA PHE A 64 4.83 -2.00 5.91
C PHE A 64 5.06 -3.48 6.22
N ASN A 65 5.12 -3.83 7.51
CA ASN A 65 5.21 -5.23 7.95
C ASN A 65 3.87 -5.95 7.79
N GLU A 66 2.77 -5.22 7.94
CA GLU A 66 1.40 -5.71 7.84
C GLU A 66 0.87 -5.82 6.39
N ALA A 67 1.71 -5.58 5.39
CA ALA A 67 1.26 -5.65 4.00
C ALA A 67 0.84 -7.09 3.64
N GLY A 68 -0.39 -7.26 3.16
CA GLY A 68 -0.98 -8.57 2.87
C GLY A 68 -1.96 -9.01 3.96
N ASP A 69 -1.92 -8.37 5.13
CA ASP A 69 -2.93 -8.53 6.17
C ASP A 69 -4.02 -7.49 6.02
N PHE A 70 -5.25 -7.94 5.75
CA PHE A 70 -6.41 -7.07 5.87
C PHE A 70 -6.58 -6.67 7.33
N ARG A 71 -6.88 -5.39 7.58
CA ARG A 71 -7.30 -4.94 8.92
C ARG A 71 -8.46 -5.84 9.35
N LYS A 72 -8.24 -6.67 10.38
CA LYS A 72 -9.32 -7.33 11.08
C LYS A 72 -10.23 -6.21 11.56
N LYS A 73 -11.49 -6.19 11.11
CA LYS A 73 -12.47 -5.16 11.45
C LYS A 73 -12.37 -4.82 12.95
N GLU A 74 -11.81 -3.68 13.31
CA GLU A 74 -12.31 -2.90 14.44
C GLU A 74 -13.58 -2.20 13.94
N VAL A 75 -14.59 -3.00 13.60
CA VAL A 75 -15.97 -2.53 13.56
C VAL A 75 -16.54 -3.08 14.85
N SER A 76 -16.38 -2.32 15.94
CA SER A 76 -17.17 -2.57 17.14
C SER A 76 -18.63 -2.59 16.70
N PRO A 77 -19.37 -3.67 16.95
CA PRO A 77 -20.81 -3.62 16.80
C PRO A 77 -21.29 -2.66 17.90
N ASN A 78 -21.66 -1.44 17.49
CA ASN A 78 -22.55 -0.62 18.31
C ASN A 78 -23.89 -1.34 18.46
#